data_AF-A0A933ZIX7-F1
#
_entry.id   AF-A0A933ZIX7-F1
#
_cell.length_a   1.000
_cell.length_b   1.000
_cell.length_c   1.000
_cell.angle_alpha   90.00
_cell.angle_beta   90.00
_cell.angle_gamma   90.00
#
_symmetry.space_group_name_H-M   'P 1'
#
loop_
_entity.id
_entity.type
_entity.pdbx_description
1 polymer ?
#
loop_
_entity_poly.entity_id
_entity_poly.type
_entity_poly.pdbx_seq_one_letter_code
_entity_poly.pdbx_strand_id
1 'polypeptide(L)'
;MLGKRSPLLRGRTTALVLCAGATCLLVSAAVATGSCTTFDGATAAVPDVAVQPDAPDAPGIPAYLTLAEAAQVCSRVIGCPYLGADALNAITVPLDKLNYSLCMHWAAGPVPTNRVGFTFQQQALRCVAKAPSCLKAGACFPLETLNPNDPRCWQPEAGLSEAGACPDAGDGGDSGDAGEAGCTIEAGPSEVLDRCADDGGTVLKCQGTVKYALHCNTGYYAPGSYCVTDVDDTRWCALGTDCSVFTSCMGLTLDYCGGPASFVHESVNCTYGGRTCGEDPDSGAVDCLAGDSIKSCKAAGADCRGDIVAVCDGISQSEFDCASLQGTCSKQQGVARCVRPTDTCTPFDQNMNTCTGNVISLCVGGQATSFDCSSIGLTCKPGGGAQSGHCG
;
A
#
# COMPACT_ATOMS: atom_id res chain seq x y z
N MET A 1 44.62 -11.82 33.38
CA MET A 1 44.50 -13.29 33.48
C MET A 1 43.24 -13.71 32.74
N LEU A 2 43.39 -14.67 31.81
CA LEU A 2 42.42 -15.63 31.26
C LEU A 2 40.96 -15.14 31.10
N GLY A 3 40.36 -14.98 29.92
CA GLY A 3 40.54 -15.74 28.69
C GLY A 3 39.26 -16.51 28.38
N LYS A 4 38.51 -16.10 27.34
CA LYS A 4 37.69 -17.01 26.52
C LYS A 4 37.33 -16.33 25.19
N ARG A 5 38.07 -16.74 24.15
CA ARG A 5 37.74 -16.55 22.73
C ARG A 5 36.87 -17.73 22.28
N SER A 6 35.94 -17.49 21.35
CA SER A 6 35.39 -18.45 20.37
C SER A 6 34.42 -17.68 19.44
N PRO A 7 34.10 -18.16 18.21
CA PRO A 7 34.99 -18.11 17.06
C PRO A 7 34.38 -17.33 15.89
N LEU A 8 35.28 -16.91 14.99
CA LEU A 8 35.02 -16.44 13.64
C LEU A 8 34.18 -17.47 12.84
N LEU A 9 32.98 -17.09 12.41
CA LEU A 9 32.37 -17.70 11.22
C LEU A 9 32.78 -16.90 9.99
N ARG A 10 33.70 -17.51 9.22
CA ARG A 10 33.88 -17.27 7.78
C ARG A 10 32.69 -17.88 7.06
N GLY A 11 32.09 -17.15 6.12
CA GLY A 11 31.04 -17.70 5.27
C GLY A 11 30.67 -16.84 4.07
N ARG A 12 31.48 -16.94 3.01
CA ARG A 12 31.15 -16.66 1.60
C ARG A 12 30.77 -15.23 1.18
N THR A 13 31.81 -14.52 0.74
CA THR A 13 31.80 -13.59 -0.39
C THR A 13 31.39 -14.35 -1.66
N THR A 14 30.26 -14.02 -2.27
CA THR A 14 29.95 -14.43 -3.65
C THR A 14 30.41 -13.31 -4.57
N ALA A 15 31.37 -13.66 -5.42
CA ALA A 15 32.04 -12.78 -6.35
C ALA A 15 31.15 -12.46 -7.56
N LEU A 16 31.32 -11.22 -8.04
CA LEU A 16 31.12 -10.80 -9.43
C LEU A 16 31.56 -11.89 -10.41
N VAL A 17 30.70 -12.22 -11.37
CA VAL A 17 31.11 -12.88 -12.61
C VAL A 17 30.93 -11.89 -13.75
N LEU A 18 32.07 -11.40 -14.25
CA LEU A 18 32.18 -10.65 -15.50
C LEU A 18 32.04 -11.60 -16.71
N CYS A 19 31.44 -11.05 -17.76
CA CYS A 19 31.27 -11.58 -19.10
C CYS A 19 32.55 -12.12 -19.74
N ALA A 20 32.44 -13.26 -20.43
CA ALA A 20 33.15 -13.53 -21.69
C ALA A 20 32.48 -14.72 -22.40
N GLY A 21 32.03 -14.54 -23.64
CA GLY A 21 31.49 -15.65 -24.42
C GLY A 21 30.72 -15.23 -25.66
N ALA A 22 31.42 -14.64 -26.63
CA ALA A 22 30.90 -14.44 -27.98
C ALA A 22 30.63 -15.80 -28.65
N THR A 23 29.39 -16.04 -29.07
CA THR A 23 29.11 -16.96 -30.19
C THR A 23 27.92 -16.45 -30.99
N CYS A 24 28.23 -16.06 -32.22
CA CYS A 24 27.31 -15.69 -33.28
C CYS A 24 26.44 -16.91 -33.64
N LEU A 25 25.12 -16.82 -33.48
CA LEU A 25 24.17 -17.70 -34.15
C LEU A 25 23.16 -16.83 -34.88
N LEU A 26 23.26 -16.87 -36.21
CA LEU A 26 22.30 -16.34 -37.16
C LEU A 26 20.97 -17.09 -36.97
N VAL A 27 19.97 -16.41 -36.40
CA VAL A 27 18.57 -16.84 -36.47
C VAL A 27 17.85 -15.89 -37.42
N SER A 28 17.36 -16.47 -38.51
CA SER A 28 16.54 -15.84 -39.52
C SER A 28 15.29 -15.22 -38.89
N ALA A 29 15.13 -13.91 -39.02
CA ALA A 29 13.93 -13.20 -38.63
C ALA A 29 12.77 -13.59 -39.54
N ALA A 30 11.85 -14.43 -39.04
CA ALA A 30 10.49 -14.43 -39.53
C ALA A 30 9.79 -13.21 -38.90
N VAL A 31 9.61 -12.16 -39.70
CA VAL A 31 8.83 -10.99 -39.33
C VAL A 31 7.37 -11.42 -39.26
N ALA A 32 6.93 -11.87 -38.09
CA ALA A 32 5.52 -11.89 -37.77
C ALA A 32 5.10 -10.43 -37.59
N THR A 33 4.31 -9.92 -38.53
CA THR A 33 3.58 -8.66 -38.40
C THR A 33 2.51 -8.86 -37.31
N GLY A 34 2.93 -8.89 -36.06
CA GLY A 34 2.05 -8.76 -34.91
C GLY A 34 1.54 -7.33 -34.89
N SER A 35 0.23 -7.16 -35.09
CA SER A 35 -0.43 -5.87 -34.89
C SER A 35 -0.16 -5.41 -33.46
N CYS A 36 0.68 -4.40 -33.29
CA CYS A 36 0.74 -3.66 -32.03
C CYS A 36 -0.61 -2.97 -31.87
N THR A 37 -1.52 -3.55 -31.10
CA THR A 37 -2.66 -2.80 -30.56
C THR A 37 -2.07 -1.83 -29.56
N THR A 38 -1.86 -0.58 -29.96
CA THR A 38 -1.68 0.50 -29.01
C THR A 38 -2.89 0.46 -28.07
N PHE A 39 -2.62 0.28 -26.78
CA PHE A 39 -3.63 0.49 -25.74
C PHE A 39 -3.95 1.98 -25.69
N ASP A 40 -4.72 2.46 -26.67
CA ASP A 40 -5.34 3.77 -26.62
C ASP A 40 -6.44 3.71 -25.57
N GLY A 41 -6.07 4.08 -24.34
CA GLY A 41 -7.02 4.48 -23.31
C GLY A 41 -8.05 3.41 -22.94
N ALA A 42 -7.60 2.30 -22.38
CA ALA A 42 -8.44 1.65 -21.39
C ALA A 42 -8.53 2.61 -20.19
N THR A 43 -9.51 3.51 -20.20
CA THR A 43 -10.13 3.93 -18.95
C THR A 43 -10.56 2.62 -18.30
N ALA A 44 -9.77 2.14 -17.33
CA ALA A 44 -10.22 1.06 -16.46
C ALA A 44 -11.65 1.41 -16.08
N ALA A 45 -12.58 0.45 -16.20
CA ALA A 45 -13.92 0.63 -15.71
C ALA A 45 -13.78 0.90 -14.21
N VAL A 46 -13.71 2.18 -13.85
CA VAL A 46 -13.88 2.63 -12.49
C VAL A 46 -15.21 2.01 -12.10
N PRO A 47 -15.29 1.18 -11.04
CA PRO A 47 -16.59 0.72 -10.57
C PRO A 47 -17.46 1.95 -10.48
N ASP A 48 -18.66 1.87 -11.08
CA ASP A 48 -19.55 2.97 -11.45
C ASP A 48 -19.94 3.81 -10.21
N VAL A 49 -18.98 4.56 -9.68
CA VAL A 49 -19.17 5.57 -8.66
C VAL A 49 -19.57 6.76 -9.48
N ALA A 50 -20.87 6.88 -9.73
CA ALA A 50 -21.46 8.06 -10.32
C ALA A 50 -20.81 9.29 -9.67
N VAL A 51 -19.99 10.01 -10.46
CA VAL A 51 -19.38 11.26 -10.04
C VAL A 51 -20.55 12.22 -9.91
N GLN A 52 -21.05 12.36 -8.68
CA GLN A 52 -22.05 13.36 -8.37
C GLN A 52 -21.41 14.72 -8.67
N PRO A 53 -22.01 15.56 -9.53
CA PRO A 53 -21.45 16.86 -9.83
C PRO A 53 -21.63 17.74 -8.59
N ASP A 54 -20.61 17.79 -7.75
CA ASP A 54 -20.52 18.78 -6.70
C ASP A 54 -20.48 20.18 -7.33
N ALA A 55 -20.97 21.17 -6.57
CA ALA A 55 -21.00 22.57 -6.99
C ALA A 55 -19.61 23.00 -7.51
N PRO A 56 -19.54 23.87 -8.53
CA PRO A 56 -18.26 24.32 -9.06
C PRO A 56 -17.47 25.02 -7.97
N ASP A 57 -16.48 24.32 -7.41
CA ASP A 57 -15.48 24.92 -6.55
C ASP A 57 -14.85 26.10 -7.30
N ALA A 58 -14.70 27.24 -6.63
CA ALA A 58 -13.91 28.35 -7.16
C ALA A 58 -12.57 27.80 -7.69
N PRO A 59 -12.00 28.34 -8.79
CA PRO A 59 -10.77 27.82 -9.40
C PRO A 59 -9.66 27.69 -8.35
N GLY A 60 -9.57 26.50 -7.78
CA GLY A 60 -8.92 26.22 -6.52
C GLY A 60 -7.67 25.41 -6.76
N ILE A 61 -6.69 25.59 -5.89
CA ILE A 61 -5.50 24.75 -5.90
C ILE A 61 -5.97 23.30 -5.64
N PRO A 62 -5.56 22.32 -6.47
CA PRO A 62 -6.09 20.96 -6.36
C PRO A 62 -5.80 20.37 -4.98
N ALA A 63 -6.76 19.62 -4.46
CA ALA A 63 -6.67 18.84 -3.24
C ALA A 63 -7.25 17.45 -3.50
N TYR A 64 -6.82 16.42 -2.79
CA TYR A 64 -7.38 15.09 -3.01
C TYR A 64 -8.85 15.04 -2.65
N LEU A 65 -9.23 15.63 -1.52
CA LEU A 65 -10.56 15.52 -0.95
C LEU A 65 -11.12 16.88 -0.55
N THR A 66 -12.44 16.96 -0.47
CA THR A 66 -13.11 18.03 0.26
C THR A 66 -12.77 17.95 1.76
N LEU A 67 -13.00 19.02 2.53
CA LEU A 67 -12.78 18.99 3.99
C LEU A 67 -13.61 17.90 4.69
N ALA A 68 -14.85 17.68 4.25
CA ALA A 68 -15.72 16.66 4.85
C ALA A 68 -15.22 15.24 4.55
N GLU A 69 -14.85 14.94 3.30
CA GLU A 69 -14.27 13.66 2.92
C GLU A 69 -12.93 13.41 3.62
N ALA A 70 -12.05 14.42 3.69
CA ALA A 70 -10.79 14.32 4.42
C ALA A 70 -11.01 14.06 5.91
N ALA A 71 -12.00 14.69 6.53
CA ALA A 71 -12.34 14.43 7.92
C ALA A 71 -12.82 12.98 8.11
N GLN A 72 -13.61 12.42 7.20
CA GLN A 72 -13.99 11.00 7.23
C GLN A 72 -12.76 10.08 7.09
N VAL A 73 -11.88 10.34 6.12
CA VAL A 73 -10.63 9.57 5.94
C VAL A 73 -9.75 9.64 7.18
N CYS A 74 -9.49 10.83 7.70
CA CYS A 74 -8.59 11.02 8.83
C CYS A 74 -9.16 10.45 10.14
N SER A 75 -10.48 10.49 10.31
CA SER A 75 -11.14 9.82 11.44
C SER A 75 -10.95 8.29 11.36
N ARG A 76 -11.01 7.73 10.15
CA ARG A 76 -10.71 6.31 9.91
C ARG A 76 -9.23 5.99 10.10
N VAL A 77 -8.31 6.83 9.62
CA VAL A 77 -6.86 6.63 9.79
C VAL A 77 -6.50 6.55 11.28
N ILE A 78 -7.15 7.36 12.11
CA ILE A 78 -6.99 7.30 13.56
C ILE A 78 -7.62 6.04 14.16
N GLY A 79 -8.84 5.67 13.73
CA GLY A 79 -9.56 4.51 14.28
C GLY A 79 -9.09 3.14 13.78
N CYS A 80 -8.39 3.08 12.64
CA CYS A 80 -7.97 1.86 11.96
C CYS A 80 -6.43 1.69 12.04
N PRO A 81 -5.91 0.69 12.79
CA PRO A 81 -4.49 0.60 13.17
C PRO A 81 -3.45 0.70 12.05
N TYR A 82 -3.79 0.31 10.81
CA TYR A 82 -2.86 0.25 9.69
C TYR A 82 -3.19 1.17 8.52
N LEU A 83 -4.36 1.82 8.51
CA LEU A 83 -4.85 2.50 7.32
C LEU A 83 -3.95 3.66 6.86
N GLY A 84 -3.33 4.38 7.80
CA GLY A 84 -2.34 5.42 7.45
C GLY A 84 -1.04 4.86 6.86
N ALA A 85 -0.61 3.69 7.34
CA ALA A 85 0.55 2.97 6.77
C ALA A 85 0.21 2.38 5.39
N ASP A 86 -1.00 1.86 5.21
CA ASP A 86 -1.48 1.36 3.92
C ASP A 86 -1.55 2.49 2.89
N ALA A 87 -2.07 3.66 3.25
CA ALA A 87 -2.05 4.84 2.37
C ALA A 87 -0.62 5.24 1.96
N LEU A 88 0.33 5.21 2.92
CA LEU A 88 1.72 5.50 2.64
C LEU A 88 2.35 4.45 1.71
N ASN A 89 2.15 3.17 2.00
CA ASN A 89 2.80 2.08 1.29
C ASN A 89 2.19 1.84 -0.10
N ALA A 90 0.88 2.07 -0.23
CA ALA A 90 0.14 1.74 -1.45
C ALA A 90 -0.01 2.91 -2.42
N ILE A 91 -0.21 4.14 -1.90
CA ILE A 91 -0.43 5.34 -2.73
C ILE A 91 0.56 6.48 -2.46
N THR A 92 1.56 6.28 -1.60
CA THR A 92 2.56 7.31 -1.23
C THR A 92 1.93 8.59 -0.66
N VAL A 93 0.83 8.46 0.09
CA VAL A 93 0.21 9.58 0.81
C VAL A 93 0.41 9.37 2.32
N PRO A 94 1.28 10.16 2.99
CA PRO A 94 1.61 9.96 4.40
C PRO A 94 0.53 10.53 5.32
N LEU A 95 -0.57 9.80 5.48
CA LEU A 95 -1.66 10.16 6.40
C LEU A 95 -1.25 9.87 7.85
N ASP A 96 -1.13 10.92 8.65
CA ASP A 96 -0.66 10.81 10.03
C ASP A 96 -1.77 10.35 10.99
N LYS A 97 -1.51 9.29 11.76
CA LYS A 97 -2.48 8.73 12.71
C LYS A 97 -2.47 9.36 14.10
N LEU A 98 -1.50 10.23 14.40
CA LEU A 98 -1.32 10.87 15.70
C LEU A 98 -1.65 12.36 15.67
N ASN A 99 -1.53 13.01 14.51
CA ASN A 99 -1.84 14.42 14.31
C ASN A 99 -2.92 14.59 13.23
N TYR A 100 -4.14 14.88 13.69
CA TYR A 100 -5.31 14.99 12.82
C TYR A 100 -5.19 16.13 11.81
N SER A 101 -4.66 17.30 12.20
CA SER A 101 -4.40 18.42 11.29
C SER A 101 -3.38 18.05 10.22
N LEU A 102 -2.38 17.23 10.54
CA LEU A 102 -1.40 16.78 9.56
C LEU A 102 -2.02 15.80 8.57
N CYS A 103 -2.87 14.87 9.04
CA CYS A 103 -3.66 14.04 8.14
C CYS A 103 -4.56 14.88 7.22
N MET A 104 -5.28 15.85 7.80
CA MET A 104 -6.16 16.75 7.05
C MET A 104 -5.37 17.61 6.05
N HIS A 105 -4.16 18.05 6.41
CA HIS A 105 -3.26 18.79 5.52
C HIS A 105 -2.89 17.96 4.29
N TRP A 106 -2.55 16.68 4.47
CA TRP A 106 -2.23 15.80 3.34
C TRP A 106 -3.44 15.44 2.48
N ALA A 107 -4.63 15.33 3.07
CA ALA A 107 -5.83 14.88 2.40
C ALA A 107 -6.62 16.01 1.71
N ALA A 108 -6.73 17.18 2.35
CA ALA A 108 -7.50 18.33 1.86
C ALA A 108 -6.67 19.59 1.62
N GLY A 109 -5.38 19.58 1.93
CA GLY A 109 -4.49 20.68 1.61
C GLY A 109 -4.15 20.76 0.10
N PRO A 110 -3.62 21.90 -0.35
CA PRO A 110 -3.06 22.07 -1.68
C PRO A 110 -2.05 20.99 -2.04
N VAL A 111 -2.28 20.32 -3.16
CA VAL A 111 -1.37 19.33 -3.75
C VAL A 111 -0.69 19.96 -4.95
N PRO A 112 0.63 19.77 -5.13
CA PRO A 112 1.34 20.23 -6.33
C PRO A 112 0.68 19.71 -7.62
N THR A 113 0.49 20.58 -8.60
CA THR A 113 -0.16 20.24 -9.89
C THR A 113 0.68 19.28 -10.73
N ASN A 114 1.99 19.18 -10.45
CA ASN A 114 2.91 18.23 -11.06
C ASN A 114 2.96 16.88 -10.33
N ARG A 115 2.12 16.66 -9.31
CA ARG A 115 2.09 15.37 -8.63
C ARG A 115 1.57 14.28 -9.56
N VAL A 116 2.46 13.36 -9.91
CA VAL A 116 2.12 12.16 -10.67
C VAL A 116 1.12 11.33 -9.86
N GLY A 117 0.12 10.77 -10.54
CA GLY A 117 -0.85 9.88 -9.90
C GLY A 117 -1.98 10.56 -9.14
N PHE A 118 -2.09 11.89 -9.19
CA PHE A 118 -3.06 12.64 -8.40
C PHE A 118 -4.48 12.06 -8.47
N THR A 119 -4.97 11.76 -9.68
CA THR A 119 -6.32 11.21 -9.89
C THR A 119 -6.52 9.84 -9.24
N PHE A 120 -5.55 8.93 -9.34
CA PHE A 120 -5.64 7.59 -8.73
C PHE A 120 -5.57 7.67 -7.20
N GLN A 121 -4.67 8.50 -6.67
CA GLN A 121 -4.55 8.75 -5.24
C GLN A 121 -5.84 9.37 -4.68
N GLN A 122 -6.42 10.36 -5.38
CA GLN A 122 -7.72 10.95 -5.04
C GLN A 122 -8.83 9.90 -5.03
N GLN A 123 -8.89 9.05 -6.06
CA GLN A 123 -9.91 8.00 -6.16
C GLN A 123 -9.83 7.00 -5.00
N ALA A 124 -8.62 6.54 -4.67
CA ALA A 124 -8.39 5.65 -3.53
C ALA A 124 -8.86 6.28 -2.22
N LEU A 125 -8.50 7.54 -1.99
CA LEU A 125 -8.91 8.27 -0.78
C LEU A 125 -10.43 8.53 -0.72
N ARG A 126 -11.09 8.79 -1.85
CA ARG A 126 -12.56 8.91 -1.92
C ARG A 126 -13.26 7.59 -1.63
N CYS A 127 -12.68 6.46 -2.06
CA CYS A 127 -13.16 5.14 -1.66
C CYS A 127 -13.06 4.97 -0.13
N VAL A 128 -11.93 5.36 0.47
CA VAL A 128 -11.73 5.30 1.93
C VAL A 128 -12.75 6.15 2.68
N ALA A 129 -13.04 7.37 2.20
CA ALA A 129 -14.01 8.26 2.83
C ALA A 129 -15.40 7.58 2.96
N LYS A 130 -15.82 6.90 1.89
CA LYS A 130 -17.12 6.22 1.77
C LYS A 130 -17.18 4.83 2.41
N ALA A 131 -16.03 4.20 2.68
CA ALA A 131 -15.99 2.83 3.17
C ALA A 131 -16.66 2.69 4.55
N PRO A 132 -17.55 1.73 4.82
CA PRO A 132 -18.27 1.67 6.10
C PRO A 132 -17.44 1.15 7.29
N SER A 133 -16.29 0.53 7.05
CA SER A 133 -15.47 -0.13 8.08
C SER A 133 -13.99 -0.07 7.74
N CYS A 134 -13.12 -0.37 8.70
CA CYS A 134 -11.66 -0.44 8.47
C CYS A 134 -11.32 -1.46 7.38
N LEU A 135 -11.96 -2.62 7.40
CA LEU A 135 -11.77 -3.66 6.38
C LEU A 135 -12.12 -3.16 4.97
N LYS A 136 -13.24 -2.44 4.81
CA LYS A 136 -13.63 -1.89 3.51
C LYS A 136 -12.76 -0.70 3.10
N ALA A 137 -12.21 0.03 4.07
CA ALA A 137 -11.27 1.12 3.80
C ALA A 137 -9.91 0.59 3.33
N GLY A 138 -9.39 -0.48 3.96
CA GLY A 138 -8.16 -1.14 3.53
C GLY A 138 -8.25 -1.66 2.09
N ALA A 139 -9.38 -2.27 1.73
CA ALA A 139 -9.65 -2.76 0.37
C ALA A 139 -9.73 -1.67 -0.72
N CYS A 140 -9.69 -0.38 -0.36
CA CYS A 140 -9.58 0.71 -1.33
C CYS A 140 -8.16 0.88 -1.87
N PHE A 141 -7.17 0.27 -1.22
CA PHE A 141 -5.77 0.29 -1.62
C PHE A 141 -5.39 -1.03 -2.31
N PRO A 142 -4.38 -1.06 -3.19
CA PRO A 142 -3.85 -2.28 -3.79
C PRO A 142 -3.12 -3.17 -2.79
N LEU A 143 -2.69 -2.60 -1.67
CA LEU A 143 -2.03 -3.27 -0.57
C LEU A 143 -2.71 -2.88 0.74
N GLU A 144 -3.20 -3.89 1.47
CA GLU A 144 -3.79 -3.74 2.80
C GLU A 144 -2.96 -4.53 3.81
N THR A 145 -2.47 -3.88 4.87
CA THR A 145 -1.82 -4.57 5.98
C THR A 145 -2.87 -5.26 6.85
N LEU A 146 -2.71 -6.57 7.03
CA LEU A 146 -3.60 -7.40 7.82
C LEU A 146 -3.17 -7.45 9.29
N ASN A 147 -4.15 -7.55 10.19
CA ASN A 147 -3.86 -7.86 11.57
C ASN A 147 -3.18 -9.25 11.66
N PRO A 148 -2.21 -9.47 12.57
CA PRO A 148 -1.67 -10.82 12.82
C PRO A 148 -2.75 -11.89 13.05
N ASN A 149 -3.88 -11.50 13.64
CA ASN A 149 -5.05 -12.37 13.89
C ASN A 149 -6.21 -12.14 12.91
N ASP A 150 -5.94 -11.60 11.71
CA ASP A 150 -7.00 -11.37 10.72
C ASP A 150 -7.65 -12.72 10.32
N PRO A 151 -8.99 -12.86 10.42
CA PRO A 151 -9.67 -14.11 10.14
C PRO A 151 -9.54 -14.54 8.67
N ARG A 152 -9.24 -13.63 7.74
CA ARG A 152 -8.89 -13.98 6.35
C ARG A 152 -7.57 -14.72 6.25
N CYS A 153 -6.76 -14.76 7.29
CA CYS A 153 -5.57 -15.60 7.32
C CYS A 153 -5.78 -16.91 8.07
N TRP A 154 -7.01 -17.22 8.45
CA TRP A 154 -7.36 -18.44 9.15
C TRP A 154 -8.10 -19.33 8.16
N GLN A 155 -7.56 -20.51 7.88
CA GLN A 155 -8.31 -21.59 7.26
C GLN A 155 -8.88 -22.39 8.44
N PRO A 156 -10.21 -22.58 8.56
CA PRO A 156 -10.65 -23.79 9.23
C PRO A 156 -10.05 -24.94 8.42
N GLU A 157 -9.34 -25.86 9.05
CA GLU A 157 -8.66 -26.96 8.38
C GLU A 157 -9.65 -27.69 7.46
N ALA A 158 -9.66 -27.30 6.19
CA ALA A 158 -10.58 -27.80 5.19
C ALA A 158 -10.12 -29.20 4.81
N GLY A 159 -10.45 -30.18 5.66
CA GLY A 159 -10.05 -31.56 5.45
C GLY A 159 -9.85 -32.44 6.67
N LEU A 160 -9.93 -31.92 7.91
CA LEU A 160 -10.06 -32.80 9.09
C LEU A 160 -11.53 -33.12 9.43
N SER A 161 -12.44 -32.96 8.48
CA SER A 161 -13.70 -33.69 8.53
C SER A 161 -13.40 -35.18 8.32
N GLU A 162 -13.42 -35.94 9.41
CA GLU A 162 -13.72 -37.38 9.51
C GLU A 162 -12.56 -38.41 9.48
N ALA A 163 -11.30 -38.05 9.20
CA ALA A 163 -10.19 -39.01 9.28
C ALA A 163 -9.56 -39.07 10.68
N GLY A 164 -10.36 -39.32 11.70
CA GLY A 164 -9.87 -39.41 13.07
C GLY A 164 -10.95 -39.28 14.13
N ALA A 165 -12.11 -39.93 13.95
CA ALA A 165 -12.72 -40.51 15.14
C ALA A 165 -11.57 -41.29 15.82
N CYS A 166 -11.19 -40.89 17.04
CA CYS A 166 -10.52 -41.84 17.92
C CYS A 166 -11.35 -43.10 17.78
N PRO A 167 -10.84 -44.20 17.19
CA PRO A 167 -11.66 -45.39 17.07
C PRO A 167 -12.18 -45.64 18.47
N ASP A 168 -13.51 -45.70 18.60
CA ASP A 168 -14.15 -46.09 19.84
C ASP A 168 -13.31 -47.25 20.36
N ALA A 169 -12.77 -47.09 21.57
CA ALA A 169 -12.19 -48.17 22.32
C ALA A 169 -13.34 -49.13 22.66
N GLY A 170 -13.86 -49.82 21.65
CA GLY A 170 -14.45 -51.12 21.80
C GLY A 170 -13.32 -52.06 22.22
N ASP A 171 -13.53 -52.98 23.13
CA ASP A 171 -14.75 -53.37 23.83
C ASP A 171 -14.29 -54.29 24.97
N GLY A 172 -15.14 -54.50 25.97
CA GLY A 172 -14.93 -55.57 26.95
C GLY A 172 -14.44 -55.07 28.30
N GLY A 173 -15.30 -55.28 29.30
CA GLY A 173 -14.92 -55.11 30.69
C GLY A 173 -13.79 -56.07 31.08
N ASP A 174 -12.75 -55.51 31.67
CA ASP A 174 -12.26 -56.02 32.95
C ASP A 174 -11.61 -54.88 33.73
N SER A 175 -11.48 -55.13 35.01
CA SER A 175 -11.52 -54.21 36.11
C SER A 175 -10.13 -53.64 36.42
N GLY A 176 -9.99 -52.32 36.38
CA GLY A 176 -9.02 -51.59 37.20
C GLY A 176 -7.67 -51.28 36.55
N ASP A 177 -7.57 -50.14 35.88
CA ASP A 177 -6.52 -49.15 36.20
C ASP A 177 -6.87 -47.77 35.60
N ALA A 178 -6.76 -46.72 36.41
CA ALA A 178 -7.09 -45.35 36.04
C ALA A 178 -5.88 -44.69 35.34
N GLY A 179 -5.76 -44.88 34.03
CA GLY A 179 -4.82 -44.17 33.17
C GLY A 179 -5.53 -43.16 32.28
N GLU A 180 -5.40 -41.88 32.60
CA GLU A 180 -6.01 -40.75 31.89
C GLU A 180 -5.38 -40.57 30.50
N ALA A 181 -5.87 -41.31 29.50
CA ALA A 181 -5.46 -41.18 28.10
C ALA A 181 -6.14 -39.95 27.46
N GLY A 182 -5.64 -38.76 27.79
CA GLY A 182 -6.08 -37.49 27.20
C GLY A 182 -5.60 -37.34 25.75
N CYS A 183 -6.51 -37.50 24.80
CA CYS A 183 -6.28 -37.18 23.40
C CYS A 183 -6.27 -35.63 23.25
N THR A 184 -5.12 -35.01 23.51
CA THR A 184 -4.90 -33.60 23.18
C THR A 184 -4.36 -33.53 21.77
N ILE A 185 -5.25 -33.35 20.79
CA ILE A 185 -4.83 -32.88 19.48
C ILE A 185 -4.49 -31.40 19.66
N GLU A 186 -3.24 -31.12 20.02
CA GLU A 186 -2.67 -29.79 19.81
C GLU A 186 -2.47 -29.60 18.30
N ALA A 187 -3.57 -29.38 17.58
CA ALA A 187 -3.53 -28.81 16.25
C ALA A 187 -3.08 -27.36 16.44
N GLY A 188 -1.77 -27.16 16.53
CA GLY A 188 -1.18 -25.85 16.33
C GLY A 188 -1.64 -25.36 14.96
N PRO A 189 -2.10 -24.11 14.83
CA PRO A 189 -2.57 -23.60 13.56
C PRO A 189 -1.44 -23.74 12.55
N SER A 190 -1.60 -24.65 11.59
CA SER A 190 -0.68 -24.71 10.46
C SER A 190 -0.66 -23.33 9.82
N GLU A 191 0.51 -22.71 9.71
CA GLU A 191 0.63 -21.38 9.12
C GLU A 191 0.04 -21.44 7.71
N VAL A 192 -1.03 -20.68 7.50
CA VAL A 192 -1.73 -20.65 6.22
C VAL A 192 -0.79 -20.09 5.16
N LEU A 193 -0.52 -20.90 4.14
CA LEU A 193 0.25 -20.49 2.96
C LEU A 193 -0.45 -19.33 2.23
N ASP A 194 0.30 -18.64 1.37
CA ASP A 194 -0.27 -17.67 0.44
C ASP A 194 -1.48 -18.25 -0.30
N ARG A 195 -2.59 -17.51 -0.35
CA ARG A 195 -3.83 -18.00 -1.00
C ARG A 195 -4.56 -16.91 -1.76
N CYS A 196 -5.38 -17.33 -2.71
CA CYS A 196 -6.41 -16.46 -3.27
C CYS A 196 -7.59 -16.39 -2.30
N ALA A 197 -8.12 -15.19 -2.07
CA ALA A 197 -9.39 -15.05 -1.37
C ALA A 197 -10.55 -15.54 -2.26
N ASP A 198 -11.70 -15.80 -1.64
CA ASP A 198 -12.90 -16.30 -2.33
C ASP A 198 -13.49 -15.30 -3.33
N ASP A 199 -13.04 -14.04 -3.32
CA ASP A 199 -13.42 -13.02 -4.29
C ASP A 199 -12.71 -13.18 -5.65
N GLY A 200 -11.73 -14.09 -5.75
CA GLY A 200 -10.92 -14.33 -6.95
C GLY A 200 -9.98 -13.18 -7.35
N GLY A 201 -10.07 -12.04 -6.68
CA GLY A 201 -9.38 -10.79 -7.00
C GLY A 201 -8.42 -10.32 -5.91
N THR A 202 -8.31 -11.05 -4.80
CA THR A 202 -7.40 -10.71 -3.70
C THR A 202 -6.40 -11.83 -3.44
N VAL A 203 -5.11 -11.49 -3.39
CA VAL A 203 -4.04 -12.36 -2.88
C VAL A 203 -3.88 -12.11 -1.40
N LEU A 204 -3.86 -13.17 -0.59
CA LEU A 204 -3.63 -13.12 0.85
C LEU A 204 -2.25 -13.68 1.16
N LYS A 205 -1.37 -12.82 1.66
CA LYS A 205 -0.01 -13.14 2.11
C LYS A 205 -0.05 -13.28 3.63
N CYS A 206 -0.27 -14.51 4.09
CA CYS A 206 -0.56 -14.81 5.50
C CYS A 206 0.63 -15.41 6.26
N GLN A 207 1.74 -15.66 5.57
CA GLN A 207 2.98 -16.16 6.15
C GLN A 207 3.80 -15.04 6.80
N GLY A 208 4.56 -15.41 7.85
CA GLY A 208 5.51 -14.53 8.50
C GLY A 208 4.90 -13.48 9.44
N THR A 209 5.73 -12.51 9.84
CA THR A 209 5.36 -11.49 10.83
C THR A 209 4.49 -10.37 10.28
N VAL A 210 4.55 -10.14 8.97
CA VAL A 210 3.77 -9.10 8.29
C VAL A 210 2.80 -9.80 7.35
N LYS A 211 1.52 -9.70 7.67
CA LYS A 211 0.44 -10.24 6.85
C LYS A 211 -0.15 -9.10 6.03
N TYR A 212 -0.43 -9.34 4.75
CA TYR A 212 -1.02 -8.33 3.87
C TYR A 212 -1.92 -8.96 2.81
N ALA A 213 -2.84 -8.17 2.27
CA ALA A 213 -3.65 -8.51 1.12
C ALA A 213 -3.26 -7.64 -0.07
N LEU A 214 -3.20 -8.24 -1.27
CA LEU A 214 -3.07 -7.51 -2.53
C LEU A 214 -4.39 -7.56 -3.27
N HIS A 215 -4.95 -6.40 -3.61
CA HIS A 215 -6.23 -6.28 -4.30
C HIS A 215 -6.00 -6.08 -5.79
N CYS A 216 -6.06 -7.18 -6.54
CA CYS A 216 -5.71 -7.26 -7.96
C CYS A 216 -6.67 -6.50 -8.88
N ASN A 217 -7.88 -6.21 -8.40
CA ASN A 217 -8.91 -5.46 -9.14
C ASN A 217 -8.83 -3.93 -8.95
N THR A 218 -7.80 -3.43 -8.27
CA THR A 218 -7.57 -2.00 -8.11
C THR A 218 -6.89 -1.39 -9.35
N GLY A 219 -6.98 -0.07 -9.51
CA GLY A 219 -6.31 0.65 -10.61
C GLY A 219 -4.77 0.66 -10.55
N TYR A 220 -4.18 0.02 -9.52
CA TYR A 220 -2.74 -0.24 -9.44
C TYR A 220 -2.31 -1.34 -10.41
N TYR A 221 -3.11 -2.38 -10.58
CA TYR A 221 -2.80 -3.47 -11.51
C TYR A 221 -3.50 -3.23 -12.85
N ALA A 222 -2.96 -3.80 -13.92
CA ALA A 222 -3.60 -3.70 -15.23
C ALA A 222 -5.01 -4.33 -15.21
N PRO A 223 -5.97 -3.78 -15.97
CA PRO A 223 -7.30 -4.38 -16.10
C PRO A 223 -7.22 -5.86 -16.51
N GLY A 224 -7.96 -6.71 -15.80
CA GLY A 224 -7.93 -8.16 -16.00
C GLY A 224 -6.97 -8.89 -15.06
N SER A 225 -6.22 -8.19 -14.21
CA SER A 225 -5.40 -8.83 -13.18
C SER A 225 -6.27 -9.56 -12.14
N TYR A 226 -5.84 -10.75 -11.75
CA TYR A 226 -6.51 -11.61 -10.76
C TYR A 226 -5.47 -12.36 -9.93
N CYS A 227 -5.92 -13.11 -8.91
CA CYS A 227 -5.02 -13.93 -8.13
C CYS A 227 -4.55 -15.14 -8.93
N VAL A 228 -3.26 -15.17 -9.28
CA VAL A 228 -2.61 -16.25 -10.02
C VAL A 228 -1.75 -17.08 -9.08
N THR A 229 -1.75 -18.39 -9.33
CA THR A 229 -0.85 -19.36 -8.66
C THR A 229 0.38 -19.58 -9.52
N ASP A 230 1.54 -19.31 -8.94
CA ASP A 230 2.84 -19.56 -9.56
C ASP A 230 3.28 -21.03 -9.38
N VAL A 231 4.33 -21.44 -10.11
CA VAL A 231 4.89 -22.80 -10.11
C VAL A 231 5.48 -23.24 -8.77
N ASP A 232 5.81 -22.28 -7.90
CA ASP A 232 6.37 -22.48 -6.56
C ASP A 232 5.32 -22.36 -5.45
N ASP A 233 4.04 -22.40 -5.81
CA ASP A 233 2.90 -22.16 -4.93
C ASP A 233 2.85 -20.76 -4.28
N THR A 234 3.61 -19.79 -4.78
CA THR A 234 3.35 -18.39 -4.44
C THR A 234 2.12 -17.87 -5.18
N ARG A 235 1.53 -16.78 -4.66
CA ARG A 235 0.34 -16.14 -5.25
C ARG A 235 0.64 -14.68 -5.59
N TRP A 236 0.17 -14.21 -6.74
CA TRP A 236 0.44 -12.86 -7.25
C TRP A 236 -0.78 -12.25 -7.93
N CYS A 237 -0.83 -10.93 -7.99
CA CYS A 237 -1.80 -10.22 -8.82
C CYS A 237 -1.22 -10.10 -10.22
N ALA A 238 -1.76 -10.87 -11.16
CA ALA A 238 -1.19 -11.02 -12.48
C ALA A 238 -2.26 -11.24 -13.56
N LEU A 239 -1.86 -11.05 -14.82
CA LEU A 239 -2.69 -11.28 -16.00
C LEU A 239 -2.71 -12.76 -16.44
N GLY A 240 -1.73 -13.56 -15.99
CA GLY A 240 -1.62 -14.99 -16.28
C GLY A 240 -0.22 -15.55 -16.00
N THR A 241 0.03 -16.78 -16.43
CA THR A 241 1.31 -17.51 -16.27
C THR A 241 2.08 -17.74 -17.57
N ASP A 242 1.57 -17.22 -18.70
CA ASP A 242 2.13 -17.45 -20.03
C ASP A 242 2.83 -16.20 -20.56
N CYS A 243 3.79 -15.70 -19.78
CA CYS A 243 4.48 -14.47 -20.08
C CYS A 243 5.73 -14.69 -20.96
N SER A 244 5.87 -13.89 -22.02
CA SER A 244 7.06 -13.85 -22.88
C SER A 244 7.57 -12.43 -23.15
N VAL A 245 7.10 -11.45 -22.37
CA VAL A 245 7.51 -10.06 -22.49
C VAL A 245 8.83 -9.79 -21.77
N PHE A 246 9.61 -8.85 -22.29
CA PHE A 246 10.68 -8.23 -21.53
C PHE A 246 10.09 -7.13 -20.66
N THR A 247 10.73 -6.83 -19.52
CA THR A 247 10.39 -5.66 -18.70
C THR A 247 10.36 -4.41 -19.57
N SER A 248 9.20 -3.78 -19.67
CA SER A 248 8.97 -2.66 -20.58
C SER A 248 7.91 -1.70 -20.02
N CYS A 249 7.87 -0.50 -20.58
CA CYS A 249 6.83 0.48 -20.25
C CYS A 249 5.79 0.55 -21.35
N MET A 250 4.54 0.26 -20.98
CA MET A 250 3.36 0.52 -21.80
C MET A 250 2.70 1.82 -21.34
N GLY A 251 3.25 2.94 -21.80
CA GLY A 251 2.85 4.27 -21.31
C GLY A 251 3.27 4.46 -19.86
N LEU A 252 2.30 4.48 -18.94
CA LEU A 252 2.54 4.66 -17.50
C LEU A 252 2.55 3.34 -16.71
N THR A 253 2.34 2.22 -17.40
CA THR A 253 2.30 0.89 -16.83
C THR A 253 3.63 0.18 -17.05
N LEU A 254 4.21 -0.34 -15.98
CA LEU A 254 5.36 -1.25 -16.01
C LEU A 254 4.84 -2.67 -16.25
N ASP A 255 5.27 -3.28 -17.34
CA ASP A 255 4.85 -4.61 -17.76
C ASP A 255 6.06 -5.55 -17.72
N TYR A 256 5.97 -6.66 -17.00
CA TYR A 256 7.07 -7.61 -16.85
C TYR A 256 6.59 -9.04 -16.64
N CYS A 257 7.47 -9.98 -16.99
CA CYS A 257 7.34 -11.36 -16.53
C CYS A 257 8.10 -11.51 -15.21
N GLY A 258 7.49 -12.24 -14.27
CA GLY A 258 8.21 -12.85 -13.17
C GLY A 258 9.40 -13.66 -13.68
N GLY A 259 10.35 -13.95 -12.78
CA GLY A 259 11.64 -14.55 -13.11
C GLY A 259 11.57 -15.84 -13.96
N PRO A 260 12.72 -16.37 -14.40
CA PRO A 260 12.80 -17.42 -15.43
C PRO A 260 12.11 -18.76 -15.09
N ALA A 261 11.61 -18.92 -13.87
CA ALA A 261 10.84 -20.08 -13.44
C ALA A 261 9.32 -19.80 -13.39
N SER A 262 8.88 -18.56 -13.16
CA SER A 262 7.49 -18.27 -12.85
C SER A 262 6.64 -17.92 -14.06
N PHE A 263 7.21 -17.17 -15.03
CA PHE A 263 6.49 -16.67 -16.20
C PHE A 263 5.16 -15.95 -15.85
N VAL A 264 4.99 -15.49 -14.61
CA VAL A 264 3.80 -14.75 -14.16
C VAL A 264 3.82 -13.37 -14.83
N HIS A 265 2.78 -13.04 -15.59
CA HIS A 265 2.67 -11.75 -16.28
C HIS A 265 2.10 -10.69 -15.33
N GLU A 266 2.96 -9.81 -14.83
CA GLU A 266 2.57 -8.71 -13.95
C GLU A 266 2.60 -7.38 -14.72
N SER A 267 1.64 -6.53 -14.42
CA SER A 267 1.50 -5.24 -15.07
C SER A 267 0.97 -4.23 -14.06
N VAL A 268 1.80 -3.26 -13.69
CA VAL A 268 1.57 -2.33 -12.59
C VAL A 268 1.61 -0.87 -13.06
N ASN A 269 0.62 -0.09 -12.65
CA ASN A 269 0.49 1.32 -12.98
C ASN A 269 1.34 2.16 -12.03
N CYS A 270 2.50 2.61 -12.51
CA CYS A 270 3.45 3.39 -11.72
C CYS A 270 2.84 4.67 -11.14
N THR A 271 1.86 5.27 -11.83
CA THR A 271 1.26 6.51 -11.35
C THR A 271 0.48 6.33 -10.06
N TYR A 272 -0.03 5.14 -9.77
CA TYR A 272 -0.77 4.88 -8.54
C TYR A 272 0.09 5.18 -7.30
N GLY A 273 1.39 4.85 -7.35
CA GLY A 273 2.39 5.18 -6.35
C GLY A 273 3.09 6.53 -6.56
N GLY A 274 2.59 7.40 -7.44
CA GLY A 274 3.19 8.71 -7.72
C GLY A 274 4.49 8.68 -8.55
N ARG A 275 4.65 7.65 -9.40
CA ARG A 275 5.84 7.43 -10.24
C ARG A 275 5.50 7.39 -11.72
N THR A 276 6.51 7.53 -12.57
CA THR A 276 6.38 7.37 -14.02
C THR A 276 7.11 6.12 -14.46
N CYS A 277 6.53 5.32 -15.36
CA CYS A 277 7.28 4.21 -15.96
C CYS A 277 8.34 4.79 -16.91
N GLY A 278 9.58 4.34 -16.80
CA GLY A 278 10.64 4.68 -17.74
C GLY A 278 11.89 3.82 -17.59
N GLU A 279 12.87 4.06 -18.46
CA GLU A 279 14.22 3.51 -18.34
C GLU A 279 15.07 4.46 -17.51
N ASP A 280 15.68 3.95 -16.44
CA ASP A 280 16.62 4.68 -15.61
C ASP A 280 17.91 4.95 -16.41
N PRO A 281 18.31 6.21 -16.62
CA PRO A 281 19.44 6.57 -17.47
C PRO A 281 20.79 6.07 -16.94
N ASP A 282 20.91 5.82 -15.63
CA ASP A 282 22.16 5.39 -15.01
C ASP A 282 22.33 3.87 -15.07
N SER A 283 21.24 3.11 -14.94
CA SER A 283 21.28 1.64 -14.89
C SER A 283 20.81 0.94 -16.16
N GLY A 284 20.06 1.63 -17.02
CA GLY A 284 19.35 1.04 -18.16
C GLY A 284 18.17 0.14 -17.76
N ALA A 285 17.80 0.12 -16.48
CA ALA A 285 16.68 -0.69 -15.99
C ALA A 285 15.35 0.02 -16.25
N VAL A 286 14.35 -0.73 -16.70
CA VAL A 286 12.98 -0.23 -16.86
C VAL A 286 12.19 -0.48 -15.59
N ASP A 287 11.65 0.58 -14.98
CA ASP A 287 10.95 0.52 -13.70
C ASP A 287 10.02 1.74 -13.50
N CYS A 288 9.33 1.80 -12.36
CA CYS A 288 8.60 2.96 -11.86
C CYS A 288 9.56 3.99 -11.24
N LEU A 289 9.87 5.03 -12.00
CA LEU A 289 10.83 6.08 -11.67
C LEU A 289 10.21 7.19 -10.82
N ALA A 290 11.03 7.76 -9.92
CA ALA A 290 10.70 8.96 -9.16
C ALA A 290 11.43 10.16 -9.77
N GLY A 291 10.72 10.89 -10.63
CA GLY A 291 11.37 11.83 -11.55
C GLY A 291 11.94 11.05 -12.73
N ASP A 292 13.26 11.02 -12.86
CA ASP A 292 13.99 10.45 -13.99
C ASP A 292 14.81 9.18 -13.65
N SER A 293 14.76 8.71 -12.41
CA SER A 293 15.63 7.63 -11.91
C SER A 293 14.93 6.74 -10.89
N ILE A 294 15.46 5.53 -10.70
CA ILE A 294 15.02 4.61 -9.65
C ILE A 294 15.55 5.12 -8.32
N LYS A 295 14.64 5.50 -7.44
CA LYS A 295 14.99 6.01 -6.10
C LYS A 295 14.48 5.05 -5.05
N SER A 296 15.39 4.22 -4.54
CA SER A 296 15.09 3.34 -3.41
C SER A 296 15.14 4.05 -2.07
N CYS A 297 14.52 3.46 -1.07
CA CYS A 297 14.56 3.91 0.31
C CYS A 297 14.50 2.73 1.27
N LYS A 298 14.80 2.96 2.55
CA LYS A 298 14.92 1.90 3.57
C LYS A 298 13.81 1.90 4.61
N ALA A 299 13.04 2.98 4.70
CA ALA A 299 12.05 3.17 5.74
C ALA A 299 10.94 4.08 5.23
N ALA A 300 9.70 3.65 5.39
CA ALA A 300 8.53 4.41 4.98
C ALA A 300 8.46 5.76 5.73
N GLY A 301 8.09 6.82 5.02
CA GLY A 301 7.95 8.17 5.57
C GLY A 301 8.09 9.24 4.50
N ALA A 302 8.17 10.52 4.89
CA ALA A 302 8.49 11.59 3.97
C ALA A 302 9.66 12.44 4.47
N ASP A 303 10.52 12.86 3.56
CA ASP A 303 11.70 13.69 3.82
C ASP A 303 11.83 14.83 2.81
N CYS A 304 12.67 15.82 3.13
CA CYS A 304 12.98 16.93 2.22
C CYS A 304 14.28 16.70 1.46
N ARG A 305 14.27 16.99 0.16
CA ARG A 305 15.44 17.03 -0.72
C ARG A 305 15.48 18.36 -1.44
N GLY A 306 16.05 19.38 -0.78
CA GLY A 306 15.87 20.76 -1.22
C GLY A 306 14.39 21.15 -1.12
N ASP A 307 13.80 21.62 -2.21
CA ASP A 307 12.38 22.00 -2.28
C ASP A 307 11.44 20.84 -2.65
N ILE A 308 11.98 19.63 -2.83
CA ILE A 308 11.21 18.42 -3.15
C ILE A 308 10.82 17.69 -1.86
N VAL A 309 9.55 17.29 -1.77
CA VAL A 309 9.10 16.30 -0.79
C VAL A 309 9.26 14.92 -1.40
N ALA A 310 10.09 14.08 -0.79
CA ALA A 310 10.28 12.68 -1.15
C ALA A 310 9.50 11.79 -0.18
N VAL A 311 8.53 11.03 -0.69
CA VAL A 311 7.72 10.08 0.08
C VAL A 311 8.17 8.66 -0.22
N CYS A 312 8.60 7.93 0.79
CA CYS A 312 9.03 6.53 0.72
C CYS A 312 7.90 5.60 1.19
N ASP A 313 7.61 4.56 0.40
CA ASP A 313 6.68 3.46 0.77
C ASP A 313 7.36 2.30 1.53
N GLY A 314 8.66 2.45 1.83
CA GLY A 314 9.50 1.41 2.44
C GLY A 314 10.49 0.77 1.48
N ILE A 315 10.28 0.89 0.16
CA ILE A 315 11.12 0.29 -0.89
C ILE A 315 11.55 1.35 -1.90
N SER A 316 10.60 2.17 -2.34
CA SER A 316 10.72 3.11 -3.44
C SER A 316 10.15 4.48 -3.08
N GLN A 317 10.66 5.52 -3.72
CA GLN A 317 10.26 6.89 -3.46
C GLN A 317 9.26 7.41 -4.50
N SER A 318 8.47 8.39 -4.10
CA SER A 318 7.67 9.28 -4.93
C SER A 318 8.10 10.69 -4.60
N GLU A 319 8.17 11.57 -5.59
CA GLU A 319 8.67 12.93 -5.41
C GLU A 319 7.70 13.94 -6.00
N PHE A 320 7.57 15.08 -5.34
CA PHE A 320 6.87 16.23 -5.89
C PHE A 320 7.52 17.54 -5.41
N ASP A 321 7.47 18.55 -6.27
CA ASP A 321 8.16 19.83 -6.07
C ASP A 321 7.23 20.86 -5.42
N CYS A 322 7.66 21.41 -4.28
CA CYS A 322 6.91 22.46 -3.58
C CYS A 322 6.91 23.81 -4.32
N ALA A 323 7.82 24.03 -5.25
CA ALA A 323 7.87 25.27 -6.04
C ALA A 323 6.58 25.47 -6.85
N SER A 324 5.90 24.40 -7.27
CA SER A 324 4.61 24.51 -7.99
C SER A 324 3.50 25.09 -7.10
N LEU A 325 3.67 25.09 -5.78
CA LEU A 325 2.80 25.72 -4.80
C LEU A 325 3.35 27.05 -4.28
N GLN A 326 4.44 27.56 -4.88
CA GLN A 326 5.19 28.72 -4.38
C GLN A 326 5.68 28.51 -2.94
N GLY A 327 6.06 27.27 -2.61
CA GLY A 327 6.55 26.89 -1.29
C GLY A 327 7.90 26.19 -1.36
N THR A 328 8.40 25.82 -0.18
CA THR A 328 9.63 25.05 0.02
C THR A 328 9.31 23.81 0.82
N CYS A 329 10.08 22.73 0.66
CA CYS A 329 9.92 21.57 1.53
C CYS A 329 10.39 21.91 2.95
N SER A 330 9.57 21.55 3.94
CA SER A 330 9.94 21.67 5.34
C SER A 330 9.62 20.39 6.11
N LYS A 331 10.60 19.95 6.89
CA LYS A 331 10.48 18.88 7.89
C LYS A 331 10.36 19.43 9.31
N GLN A 332 10.14 20.74 9.45
CA GLN A 332 9.99 21.34 10.78
C GLN A 332 8.78 20.70 11.48
N GLN A 333 9.05 20.12 12.65
CA GLN A 333 8.10 19.54 13.60
C GLN A 333 7.44 18.21 13.20
N GLY A 334 7.87 17.52 12.14
CA GLY A 334 7.34 16.19 11.84
C GLY A 334 7.67 15.69 10.45
N VAL A 335 6.65 15.14 9.77
CA VAL A 335 6.75 14.63 8.40
C VAL A 335 6.98 15.79 7.42
N ALA A 336 7.85 15.58 6.42
CA ALA A 336 8.13 16.58 5.40
C ALA A 336 6.86 16.98 4.64
N ARG A 337 6.67 18.28 4.39
CA ARG A 337 5.54 18.83 3.64
C ARG A 337 5.95 20.10 2.91
N CYS A 338 5.13 20.54 1.94
CA CYS A 338 5.30 21.86 1.36
C CYS A 338 4.79 22.94 2.33
N VAL A 339 5.62 23.95 2.56
CA VAL A 339 5.27 25.14 3.35
C VAL A 339 5.43 26.37 2.47
N ARG A 340 4.41 27.21 2.43
CA ARG A 340 4.38 28.43 1.61
C ARG A 340 4.58 29.67 2.47
N PRO A 341 5.09 30.77 1.92
CA PRO A 341 5.17 32.05 2.63
C PRO A 341 3.81 32.59 3.11
N THR A 342 2.71 32.15 2.49
CA THR A 342 1.33 32.55 2.83
C THR A 342 0.69 31.67 3.90
N ASP A 343 1.38 30.65 4.39
CA ASP A 343 0.86 29.80 5.45
C ASP A 343 0.84 30.58 6.78
N THR A 344 -0.32 30.57 7.44
CA THR A 344 -0.60 31.33 8.66
C THR A 344 -0.60 30.45 9.92
N CYS A 345 -0.54 29.13 9.74
CA CYS A 345 -0.46 28.14 10.81
C CYS A 345 0.39 26.94 10.40
N THR A 346 0.69 26.08 11.37
CA THR A 346 1.21 24.72 11.15
C THR A 346 0.31 23.66 11.82
N PRO A 347 0.31 22.40 11.34
CA PRO A 347 -0.37 21.31 12.05
C PRO A 347 0.09 21.05 13.49
N PHE A 348 1.17 21.70 13.94
CA PHE A 348 1.79 21.52 15.25
C PHE A 348 1.63 22.75 16.17
N ASP A 349 0.94 23.80 15.71
CA ASP A 349 0.67 24.95 16.55
C ASP A 349 -0.23 24.55 17.74
N GLN A 350 -0.02 25.17 18.90
CA GLN A 350 -0.65 24.75 20.17
C GLN A 350 -2.18 24.87 20.18
N ASN A 351 -2.74 25.74 19.34
CA ASN A 351 -4.18 25.96 19.17
C ASN A 351 -4.79 25.10 18.06
N MET A 352 -4.01 24.21 17.43
CA MET A 352 -4.47 23.25 16.44
C MET A 352 -4.73 21.89 17.09
N ASN A 353 -5.63 21.13 16.50
CA ASN A 353 -6.14 19.86 17.04
C ASN A 353 -6.82 19.99 18.41
N THR A 354 -7.46 21.13 18.68
CA THR A 354 -8.20 21.38 19.91
C THR A 354 -9.71 21.34 19.67
N CYS A 355 -10.45 20.65 20.55
CA CYS A 355 -11.91 20.59 20.50
C CYS A 355 -12.56 21.71 21.33
N THR A 356 -13.54 22.39 20.76
CA THR A 356 -14.49 23.26 21.46
C THR A 356 -15.91 22.79 21.16
N GLY A 357 -16.50 22.02 22.06
CA GLY A 357 -17.73 21.28 21.77
C GLY A 357 -17.49 20.24 20.67
N ASN A 358 -18.30 20.25 19.61
CA ASN A 358 -18.11 19.38 18.43
C ASN A 358 -17.23 20.00 17.33
N VAL A 359 -16.70 21.21 17.54
CA VAL A 359 -15.87 21.89 16.56
C VAL A 359 -14.39 21.66 16.88
N ILE A 360 -13.62 21.23 15.88
CA ILE A 360 -12.17 21.09 15.96
C ILE A 360 -11.48 22.25 15.24
N SER A 361 -10.45 22.82 15.86
CA SER A 361 -9.52 23.77 15.22
C SER A 361 -8.40 23.01 14.50
N LEU A 362 -8.16 23.31 13.23
CA LEU A 362 -7.25 22.59 12.34
C LEU A 362 -6.36 23.55 11.56
N CYS A 363 -5.18 23.07 11.16
CA CYS A 363 -4.37 23.74 10.15
C CYS A 363 -4.33 22.91 8.87
N VAL A 364 -5.10 23.31 7.86
CA VAL A 364 -5.23 22.59 6.58
C VAL A 364 -4.63 23.43 5.48
N GLY A 365 -3.66 22.88 4.76
CA GLY A 365 -2.97 23.62 3.71
C GLY A 365 -2.38 24.94 4.19
N GLY A 366 -1.86 25.01 5.43
CA GLY A 366 -1.29 26.21 6.01
C GLY A 366 -2.29 27.29 6.42
N GLN A 367 -3.60 27.02 6.37
CA GLN A 367 -4.64 27.96 6.80
C GLN A 367 -5.40 27.42 8.00
N ALA A 368 -5.59 28.28 9.00
CA ALA A 368 -6.37 27.94 10.19
C ALA A 368 -7.84 27.77 9.78
N THR A 369 -8.41 26.63 10.12
CA THR A 369 -9.77 26.21 9.75
C THR A 369 -10.47 25.63 10.96
N SER A 370 -11.79 25.81 11.06
CA SER A 370 -12.62 25.11 12.05
C SER A 370 -13.52 24.11 11.32
N PHE A 371 -13.66 22.91 11.87
CA PHE A 371 -14.53 21.87 11.30
C PHE A 371 -15.48 21.33 12.36
N ASP A 372 -16.77 21.26 12.05
CA ASP A 372 -17.77 20.65 12.93
C ASP A 372 -17.87 19.15 12.66
N CYS A 373 -17.39 18.33 13.60
CA CYS A 373 -17.39 16.88 13.48
C CYS A 373 -18.82 16.30 13.33
N SER A 374 -19.85 17.02 13.82
CA SER A 374 -21.24 16.56 13.70
C SER A 374 -21.76 16.59 12.25
N SER A 375 -21.14 17.39 11.37
CA SER A 375 -21.48 17.44 9.94
C SER A 375 -21.20 16.13 9.20
N ILE A 376 -20.32 15.27 9.75
CA ILE A 376 -20.02 13.92 9.25
C ILE A 376 -20.52 12.83 10.20
N GLY A 377 -21.42 13.17 11.14
CA GLY A 377 -22.01 12.22 12.09
C GLY A 377 -21.06 11.76 13.21
N LEU A 378 -19.97 12.50 13.47
CA LEU A 378 -18.99 12.19 14.52
C LEU A 378 -19.02 13.25 15.63
N THR A 379 -18.22 13.03 16.67
CA THR A 379 -18.03 13.99 17.76
C THR A 379 -16.57 14.43 17.82
N CYS A 380 -16.31 15.62 18.34
CA CYS A 380 -14.92 16.03 18.58
C CYS A 380 -14.41 15.33 19.84
N LYS A 381 -13.37 14.51 19.68
CA LYS A 381 -12.66 13.86 20.79
C LYS A 381 -11.43 14.69 21.13
N PRO A 382 -11.26 15.14 22.40
CA PRO A 382 -10.03 15.80 22.82
C PRO A 382 -8.86 14.81 22.70
N GLY A 383 -7.66 15.34 22.47
CA GLY A 383 -6.45 14.53 22.38
C GLY A 383 -6.12 13.82 23.70
N GLY A 384 -5.39 12.71 23.61
CA GLY A 384 -4.96 11.90 24.74
C GLY A 384 -3.60 11.25 24.46
N GLY A 385 -2.67 11.33 25.42
CA GLY A 385 -1.31 10.83 25.23
C GLY A 385 -0.61 11.51 24.05
N ALA A 386 -0.16 10.72 23.08
CA ALA A 386 0.49 11.21 21.86
C ALA A 386 -0.50 11.58 20.73
N GLN A 387 -1.78 11.25 20.89
CA GLN A 387 -2.80 11.45 19.87
C GLN A 387 -3.46 12.82 20.06
N SER A 388 -3.58 13.59 18.98
CA SER A 388 -4.21 14.90 18.98
C SER A 388 -5.74 14.82 19.08
N GLY A 389 -6.41 15.96 19.29
CA GLY A 389 -7.86 16.02 19.10
C GLY A 389 -8.24 15.65 17.67
N HIS A 390 -9.40 15.02 17.48
CA HIS A 390 -9.87 14.49 16.20
C HIS A 390 -11.40 14.33 16.19
N CYS A 391 -11.98 14.08 15.02
CA CYS A 391 -13.37 13.62 14.91
C CYS A 391 -13.41 12.09 15.09
N GLY A 392 -14.29 11.59 15.97
CA GLY A 392 -14.44 10.16 16.25
C GLY A 392 -15.43 9.83 17.35
#